data_AF-A0A833EMI9-F1
#
_entry.id   AF-A0A833EMI9-F1
#
_cell.length_a   1.000
_cell.length_b   1.000
_cell.length_c   1.000
_cell.angle_alpha   90.00
_cell.angle_beta   90.00
_cell.angle_gamma   90.00
#
_symmetry.space_group_name_H-M   'P 1'
#
loop_
_entity.id
_entity.type
_entity.pdbx_description
1 polymer ?
#
loop_
_entity_poly.entity_id
_entity_poly.type
_entity_poly.pdbx_seq_one_letter_code
_entity_poly.pdbx_strand_id
1 'polypeptide(L)'
;MFSSKIYTDRRNNLKKQFDSGILLFMGNAEAPMNYPHNWYQFRQDGSFLYYWGIEQPDLAAVIDIDSGEEIIFGDELSVIDIVWMGQKETIKAKAAKAGVSITKPFNALTALLKNAASSGRNVHYLPQYRADKAIYLSDC
;
A
#
# COMPACT_ATOMS: atom_id res chain seq x y z
N MET A 1 9.23 -4.87 12.99
CA MET A 1 8.29 -3.71 12.97
C MET A 1 8.35 -3.01 14.31
N PHE A 2 8.07 -1.70 14.32
CA PHE A 2 7.83 -0.94 15.56
C PHE A 2 6.48 -1.32 16.18
N SER A 3 6.14 -0.76 17.34
CA SER A 3 4.80 -0.93 17.93
C SER A 3 3.74 -0.27 17.05
N SER A 4 2.52 -0.84 17.04
CA SER A 4 1.38 -0.31 16.28
C SER A 4 1.14 1.17 16.56
N LYS A 5 1.26 1.58 17.82
CA LYS A 5 1.11 2.96 18.28
C LYS A 5 2.02 3.94 17.51
N ILE A 6 3.26 3.57 17.22
CA ILE A 6 4.19 4.45 16.48
C ILE A 6 3.67 4.73 15.07
N TYR A 7 3.16 3.72 14.38
CA TYR A 7 2.61 3.88 13.03
C TYR A 7 1.31 4.71 13.05
N THR A 8 0.40 4.43 14.00
CA THR A 8 -0.83 5.18 14.18
C THR A 8 -0.56 6.65 14.50
N ASP A 9 0.39 6.96 15.40
CA ASP A 9 0.75 8.34 15.75
C ASP A 9 1.32 9.09 14.54
N ARG A 10 2.16 8.44 13.71
CA ARG A 10 2.69 9.01 12.46
C ARG A 10 1.57 9.36 11.48
N ARG A 11 0.62 8.44 11.26
CA ARG A 11 -0.53 8.68 10.37
C ARG A 11 -1.45 9.76 10.92
N ASN A 12 -1.73 9.78 12.22
CA ASN A 12 -2.54 10.83 12.84
C ASN A 12 -1.90 12.22 12.72
N ASN A 13 -0.58 12.33 12.81
CA ASN A 13 0.11 13.60 12.59
C ASN A 13 0.07 14.05 11.13
N LEU A 14 0.11 13.11 10.19
CA LEU A 14 -0.05 13.41 8.77
C LEU A 14 -1.48 13.88 8.45
N LYS A 15 -2.51 13.17 8.95
CA LYS A 15 -3.93 13.51 8.72
C LYS A 15 -4.26 14.97 9.09
N LYS A 16 -3.64 15.51 10.15
CA LYS A 16 -3.84 16.90 10.59
C LYS A 16 -3.41 17.96 9.56
N GLN A 17 -2.67 17.57 8.52
CA GLN A 17 -2.19 18.49 7.47
C GLN A 17 -3.15 18.57 6.28
N PHE A 18 -4.26 17.83 6.31
CA PHE A 18 -5.20 17.74 5.21
C PHE A 18 -6.63 17.89 5.75
N ASP A 19 -7.43 18.71 5.07
CA ASP A 19 -8.83 18.94 5.45
C ASP A 19 -9.79 17.91 4.83
N SER A 20 -9.44 17.35 3.67
CA SER A 20 -10.28 16.41 2.91
C SER A 20 -9.47 15.61 1.88
N GLY A 21 -10.11 14.60 1.29
CA GLY A 21 -9.55 13.82 0.18
C GLY A 21 -8.87 12.52 0.61
N ILE A 22 -8.01 12.02 -0.27
CA ILE A 22 -7.42 10.67 -0.16
C ILE A 22 -5.90 10.78 -0.18
N LEU A 23 -5.23 10.24 0.83
CA LEU A 23 -3.77 10.10 0.85
C LEU A 23 -3.38 8.71 0.37
N LEU A 24 -2.66 8.64 -0.75
CA LEU A 24 -2.25 7.39 -1.39
C LEU A 24 -0.76 7.13 -1.19
N PHE A 25 -0.45 5.91 -0.76
CA PHE A 25 0.90 5.40 -0.55
C PHE A 25 1.11 4.18 -1.43
N MET A 26 1.93 4.32 -2.46
CA MET A 26 2.31 3.21 -3.33
C MET A 26 3.48 2.43 -2.71
N GLY A 27 3.32 1.13 -2.53
CA GLY A 27 4.42 0.22 -2.26
C GLY A 27 5.10 -0.24 -3.54
N ASN A 28 6.34 -0.71 -3.42
CA ASN A 28 7.14 -1.25 -4.50
C ASN A 28 6.67 -2.65 -4.89
N ALA A 29 6.82 -2.96 -6.17
CA ALA A 29 6.76 -4.32 -6.69
C ALA A 29 8.16 -4.93 -6.72
N GLU A 30 8.23 -6.25 -6.88
CA GLU A 30 9.49 -6.91 -7.22
C GLU A 30 10.07 -6.34 -8.52
N ALA A 31 11.40 -6.23 -8.59
CA ALA A 31 12.10 -5.70 -9.74
C ALA A 31 12.84 -6.84 -10.47
N PRO A 32 12.40 -7.27 -11.66
CA PRO A 32 13.05 -8.35 -12.40
C PRO A 32 14.43 -7.90 -12.93
N MET A 33 15.42 -8.79 -12.83
CA MET A 33 16.78 -8.59 -13.35
C MET A 33 16.85 -8.88 -14.86
N ASN A 34 16.43 -10.08 -15.26
CA ASN A 34 16.56 -10.58 -16.63
C ASN A 34 15.40 -11.48 -17.10
N TYR A 35 14.50 -11.91 -16.19
CA TYR A 35 13.22 -12.54 -16.53
C TYR A 35 12.19 -12.30 -15.40
N PRO A 36 10.88 -12.47 -15.63
CA PRO A 36 9.83 -12.02 -14.71
C PRO A 36 9.87 -12.55 -13.28
N HIS A 37 10.53 -13.69 -13.03
CA HIS A 37 10.63 -14.33 -11.72
C HIS A 37 12.07 -14.36 -11.16
N ASN A 38 13.03 -13.66 -11.77
CA ASN A 38 14.35 -13.42 -11.18
C ASN A 38 14.45 -12.00 -10.72
N TRP A 39 14.18 -11.76 -9.44
CA TRP A 39 14.10 -10.43 -8.88
C TRP A 39 15.40 -10.02 -8.19
N TYR A 40 15.70 -8.73 -8.24
CA TYR A 40 16.60 -8.12 -7.27
C TYR A 40 16.07 -8.32 -5.85
N GLN A 41 16.97 -8.21 -4.86
CA GLN A 41 16.53 -8.22 -3.47
C GLN A 41 15.49 -7.13 -3.24
N PHE A 42 14.30 -7.53 -2.77
CA PHE A 42 13.19 -6.63 -2.56
C PHE A 42 13.57 -5.49 -1.60
N ARG A 43 13.19 -4.27 -1.97
CA ARG A 43 13.24 -3.11 -1.10
C ARG A 43 11.95 -2.30 -1.24
N GLN A 44 11.27 -2.12 -0.11
CA GLN A 44 10.04 -1.36 -0.03
C GLN A 44 10.29 0.16 -0.15
N ASP A 45 9.26 0.88 -0.58
CA ASP A 45 9.24 2.34 -0.54
C ASP A 45 9.44 2.89 0.88
N GLY A 46 10.25 3.95 1.00
CA GLY A 46 10.63 4.52 2.28
C GLY A 46 9.44 5.15 3.03
N SER A 47 8.57 5.85 2.32
CA SER A 47 7.36 6.46 2.90
C SER A 47 6.37 5.37 3.31
N PHE A 48 6.22 4.34 2.48
CA PHE A 48 5.38 3.18 2.82
C PHE A 48 5.87 2.47 4.09
N LEU A 49 7.17 2.18 4.20
CA LEU A 49 7.75 1.60 5.41
C LEU A 49 7.59 2.50 6.63
N TYR A 50 7.70 3.82 6.46
CA TYR A 50 7.59 4.77 7.55
C TYR A 50 6.19 4.78 8.18
N TYR A 51 5.12 4.74 7.37
CA TYR A 51 3.74 4.82 7.85
C TYR A 51 3.09 3.46 8.13
N TRP A 52 3.52 2.39 7.45
CA TRP A 52 2.87 1.08 7.51
C TRP A 52 3.80 -0.03 8.00
N GLY A 53 5.11 0.10 7.81
CA GLY A 53 6.10 -0.85 8.34
C GLY A 53 6.09 -2.24 7.70
N ILE A 54 5.35 -2.44 6.60
CA ILE A 54 5.21 -3.73 5.93
C ILE A 54 6.19 -3.81 4.76
N GLU A 55 7.15 -4.74 4.86
CA GLU A 55 8.14 -5.04 3.83
C GLU A 55 7.69 -6.27 3.02
N GLN A 56 6.63 -6.09 2.22
CA GLN A 56 6.13 -7.06 1.26
C GLN A 56 5.84 -6.35 -0.07
N PRO A 57 6.16 -6.97 -1.22
CA PRO A 57 5.86 -6.39 -2.53
C PRO A 57 4.36 -6.27 -2.79
N ASP A 58 4.03 -5.46 -3.81
CA ASP A 58 2.69 -5.36 -4.40
C ASP A 58 1.61 -4.92 -3.41
N LEU A 59 2.00 -4.00 -2.54
CA LEU A 59 1.11 -3.34 -1.61
C LEU A 59 0.86 -1.89 -2.03
N ALA A 60 -0.30 -1.38 -1.62
CA ALA A 60 -0.59 0.04 -1.57
C ALA A 60 -1.40 0.32 -0.31
N ALA A 61 -1.50 1.58 0.09
CA ALA A 61 -2.31 1.95 1.22
C ALA A 61 -2.98 3.31 0.99
N VAL A 62 -4.14 3.48 1.59
CA VAL A 62 -4.93 4.70 1.53
C VAL A 62 -5.28 5.14 2.95
N ILE A 63 -5.21 6.45 3.17
CA ILE A 63 -5.93 7.12 4.25
C ILE A 63 -6.99 7.98 3.59
N ASP A 64 -8.26 7.64 3.80
CA ASP A 64 -9.38 8.46 3.39
C ASP A 64 -9.65 9.46 4.52
N ILE A 65 -9.40 10.76 4.26
CA ILE A 65 -9.55 11.81 5.26
C ILE A 65 -11.03 12.07 5.55
N ASP A 66 -11.90 11.88 4.56
CA ASP A 66 -13.33 12.18 4.67
C ASP A 66 -14.06 11.09 5.51
N SER A 67 -13.70 9.81 5.32
CA SER A 67 -14.28 8.71 6.11
C SER A 67 -13.46 8.35 7.36
N GLY A 68 -12.20 8.78 7.44
CA GLY A 68 -11.24 8.39 8.47
C GLY A 68 -10.70 6.96 8.31
N GLU A 69 -11.05 6.27 7.22
CA GLU A 69 -10.62 4.89 6.99
C GLU A 69 -9.15 4.81 6.59
N GLU A 70 -8.46 3.80 7.14
CA GLU A 70 -7.11 3.42 6.75
C GLU A 70 -7.18 2.02 6.15
N ILE A 71 -6.73 1.87 4.90
CA ILE A 71 -6.88 0.63 4.13
C ILE A 71 -5.54 0.24 3.53
N ILE A 72 -5.14 -1.02 3.71
CA ILE A 72 -4.01 -1.62 2.98
C ILE A 72 -4.55 -2.52 1.87
N PHE A 73 -4.02 -2.33 0.67
CA PHE A 73 -4.36 -3.08 -0.53
C PHE A 73 -3.25 -4.06 -0.87
N GLY A 74 -3.61 -5.29 -1.19
CA GLY A 74 -2.68 -6.33 -1.62
C GLY A 74 -3.35 -7.70 -1.63
N ASP A 75 -2.77 -8.63 -2.38
CA ASP A 75 -3.29 -9.98 -2.53
C ASP A 75 -2.53 -10.95 -1.62
N GLU A 76 -3.28 -11.79 -0.91
CA GLU A 76 -2.68 -12.84 -0.07
C GLU A 76 -1.99 -13.90 -0.95
N LEU A 77 -1.02 -14.60 -0.38
CA LEU A 77 -0.32 -15.66 -1.09
C LEU A 77 -1.29 -16.73 -1.60
N SER A 78 -1.11 -17.14 -2.86
CA SER A 78 -1.86 -18.24 -3.42
C SER A 78 -1.43 -19.58 -2.82
N VAL A 79 -2.23 -20.62 -3.03
CA VAL A 79 -1.86 -21.99 -2.63
C VAL A 79 -0.53 -22.42 -3.25
N ILE A 80 -0.29 -22.04 -4.51
CA ILE A 80 0.96 -22.35 -5.22
C ILE A 80 2.13 -21.64 -4.52
N ASP A 81 1.97 -20.37 -4.18
CA ASP A 81 3.00 -19.60 -3.49
C ASP A 81 3.35 -20.21 -2.12
N ILE A 82 2.35 -20.70 -1.38
CA ILE A 82 2.56 -21.35 -0.07
C ILE A 82 3.35 -22.65 -0.23
N VAL A 83 3.10 -23.42 -1.29
CA VAL A 83 3.84 -24.67 -1.57
C VAL A 83 5.33 -24.38 -1.82
N TRP A 84 5.65 -23.29 -2.52
CA TRP A 84 7.04 -22.96 -2.88
C TRP A 84 7.77 -22.12 -1.84
N MET A 85 7.09 -21.17 -1.21
CA MET A 85 7.70 -20.20 -0.29
C MET A 85 7.44 -20.51 1.19
N GLY A 86 6.60 -21.50 1.47
CA GLY A 86 6.10 -21.79 2.81
C GLY A 86 5.02 -20.82 3.26
N GLN A 87 4.42 -21.13 4.40
CA GLN A 87 3.41 -20.26 5.03
C GLN A 87 4.07 -18.98 5.54
N LYS A 88 3.63 -17.83 5.02
CA LYS A 88 4.01 -16.51 5.53
C LYS A 88 2.86 -15.90 6.33
N GLU A 89 3.20 -14.92 7.15
CA GLU A 89 2.20 -14.09 7.80
C GLU A 89 1.35 -13.35 6.75
N THR A 90 0.03 -13.35 6.94
CA THR A 90 -0.94 -12.71 6.03
C THR A 90 -0.82 -11.19 6.02
N ILE A 91 -1.24 -10.55 4.95
CA ILE A 91 -1.32 -9.09 4.86
C ILE A 91 -2.20 -8.56 5.98
N LYS A 92 -3.33 -9.22 6.25
CA LYS A 92 -4.22 -8.85 7.37
C LYS A 92 -3.51 -8.85 8.73
N ALA A 93 -2.70 -9.87 9.01
CA ALA A 93 -1.97 -9.94 10.28
C ALA A 93 -0.86 -8.88 10.37
N LYS A 94 -0.14 -8.61 9.27
CA LYS A 94 0.85 -7.52 9.20
C LYS A 94 0.21 -6.13 9.33
N ALA A 95 -0.94 -5.91 8.69
CA ALA A 95 -1.72 -4.68 8.79
C ALA A 95 -2.17 -4.42 10.24
N ALA A 96 -2.62 -5.46 10.95
CA ALA A 96 -2.97 -5.35 12.36
C ALA A 96 -1.79 -4.90 13.24
N LYS A 97 -0.57 -5.39 12.96
CA LYS A 97 0.66 -4.92 13.63
C LYS A 97 0.99 -3.45 13.35
N ALA A 98 0.52 -2.90 12.23
CA ALA A 98 0.61 -1.48 11.88
C ALA A 98 -0.58 -0.64 12.41
N GLY A 99 -1.51 -1.24 13.16
CA GLY A 99 -2.71 -0.58 13.67
C GLY A 99 -3.80 -0.37 12.61
N VAL A 100 -3.81 -1.17 11.55
CA VAL A 100 -4.79 -1.10 10.45
C VAL A 100 -5.69 -2.32 10.49
N SER A 101 -7.01 -2.10 10.50
CA SER A 101 -8.02 -3.17 10.57
C SER A 101 -8.56 -3.59 9.20
N ILE A 102 -8.48 -2.71 8.20
CA ILE A 102 -9.08 -2.92 6.88
C ILE A 102 -7.99 -3.28 5.88
N THR A 103 -8.18 -4.43 5.23
CA THR A 103 -7.37 -4.87 4.09
C THR A 103 -8.29 -5.21 2.93
N LYS A 104 -7.85 -4.93 1.69
CA LYS A 104 -8.60 -5.23 0.46
C LYS A 104 -7.66 -5.81 -0.61
N PRO A 105 -8.18 -6.58 -1.58
CA PRO A 105 -7.37 -7.02 -2.73
C PRO A 105 -6.83 -5.83 -3.52
N PHE A 106 -5.71 -5.99 -4.22
CA PHE A 106 -5.04 -4.87 -4.89
C PHE A 106 -5.94 -4.21 -5.95
N ASN A 107 -6.74 -4.99 -6.68
CA ASN A 107 -7.66 -4.49 -7.70
C ASN A 107 -8.72 -3.51 -7.16
N ALA A 108 -9.06 -3.56 -5.87
CA ALA A 108 -10.01 -2.66 -5.24
C ALA A 108 -9.46 -1.23 -5.14
N LEU A 109 -8.13 -1.06 -5.18
CA LEU A 109 -7.49 0.25 -5.26
C LEU A 109 -7.85 0.95 -6.56
N THR A 110 -7.73 0.27 -7.70
CA THR A 110 -8.06 0.85 -9.01
C THR A 110 -9.50 1.36 -9.05
N ALA A 111 -10.43 0.57 -8.51
CA ALA A 111 -11.84 0.97 -8.41
C ALA A 111 -12.02 2.20 -7.50
N LEU A 112 -11.33 2.24 -6.36
CA LEU A 112 -11.36 3.38 -5.44
C LEU A 112 -10.83 4.66 -6.10
N LEU A 113 -9.68 4.59 -6.79
CA LEU A 113 -9.07 5.75 -7.46
C LEU A 113 -9.94 6.29 -8.59
N LYS A 114 -10.50 5.40 -9.43
CA LYS A 114 -11.44 5.79 -10.49
C LYS A 114 -12.68 6.49 -9.94
N ASN A 115 -13.24 5.95 -8.86
CA ASN A 115 -14.39 6.56 -8.19
C ASN A 115 -14.06 7.92 -7.57
N ALA A 116 -12.85 8.07 -7.01
CA ALA A 116 -12.37 9.34 -6.48
C ALA A 116 -12.24 10.38 -7.60
N ALA A 117 -11.62 10.01 -8.72
CA ALA A 117 -11.49 10.86 -9.90
C ALA A 117 -12.85 11.29 -10.46
N SER A 118 -13.78 10.36 -10.64
CA SER A 118 -15.14 10.67 -11.15
C SER A 118 -15.96 11.54 -10.19
N SER A 119 -15.70 11.42 -8.87
CA SER A 119 -16.40 12.18 -7.84
C SER A 119 -15.71 13.52 -7.53
N GLY A 120 -14.63 13.88 -8.23
CA GLY A 120 -13.88 15.11 -8.00
C GLY A 120 -13.14 15.13 -6.65
N ARG A 121 -12.88 13.97 -6.04
CA ARG A 121 -12.11 13.88 -4.79
C ARG A 121 -10.62 13.97 -5.10
N ASN A 122 -9.92 14.81 -4.34
CA ASN A 122 -8.48 14.97 -4.49
C ASN A 122 -7.73 13.74 -3.98
N VAL A 123 -6.81 13.22 -4.78
CA VAL A 123 -5.89 12.14 -4.41
C VAL A 123 -4.49 12.71 -4.28
N HIS A 124 -3.94 12.71 -3.07
CA HIS A 124 -2.61 13.18 -2.75
C HIS A 124 -1.63 12.01 -2.71
N TYR A 125 -0.55 12.09 -3.49
CA TYR A 125 0.53 11.10 -3.49
C TYR A 125 1.87 11.78 -3.73
N LEU A 126 2.95 11.13 -3.31
CA LEU A 126 4.31 11.63 -3.56
C LEU A 126 4.70 11.42 -5.04
N PRO A 127 5.57 12.27 -5.61
CA PRO A 127 6.12 12.02 -6.93
C PRO A 127 6.70 10.60 -7.05
N GLN A 128 6.27 9.85 -8.05
CA GLN A 128 6.68 8.45 -8.25
C GLN A 128 8.07 8.41 -8.90
N TYR A 129 9.00 7.68 -8.29
CA TYR A 129 10.34 7.48 -8.82
C TYR A 129 10.47 6.20 -9.66
N ARG A 130 9.50 5.29 -9.59
CA ARG A 130 9.47 4.08 -10.41
C ARG A 130 8.43 4.20 -11.51
N ALA A 131 8.81 3.82 -12.72
CA ALA A 131 7.98 3.93 -13.91
C ALA A 131 6.72 3.05 -13.82
N ASP A 132 6.82 1.84 -13.24
CA ASP A 132 5.69 0.93 -13.02
C ASP A 132 4.55 1.59 -12.23
N LYS A 133 4.86 2.31 -11.15
CA LYS A 133 3.88 3.03 -10.34
C LYS A 133 3.36 4.28 -11.05
N ALA A 134 4.22 5.02 -11.75
CA ALA A 134 3.79 6.17 -12.53
C ALA A 134 2.79 5.79 -13.64
N ILE A 135 3.04 4.70 -14.37
CA ILE A 135 2.15 4.16 -15.40
C ILE A 135 0.84 3.66 -14.78
N TYR A 136 0.90 2.91 -13.68
CA TYR A 136 -0.32 2.47 -13.00
C TYR A 136 -1.23 3.64 -12.61
N LEU A 137 -0.66 4.73 -12.10
CA LEU A 137 -1.44 5.91 -11.72
C LEU A 137 -1.98 6.71 -12.92
N SER A 138 -1.32 6.68 -14.09
CA SER A 138 -1.85 7.33 -15.29
C SER A 138 -3.06 6.61 -15.89
N ASP A 139 -3.23 5.33 -15.59
CA ASP A 139 -4.34 4.49 -16.07
C ASP A 139 -5.57 4.50 -15.14
N CYS A 140 -5.44 5.17 -13.98
CA CYS A 140 -6.48 5.25 -12.93
C CYS A 140 -7.32 6.52 -13.01
#